data_AF-A0A845F0R1-F1
#
_entry.id   AF-A0A845F0R1-F1
#
_cell.length_a   1.000
_cell.length_b   1.000
_cell.length_c   1.000
_cell.angle_alpha   90.00
_cell.angle_beta   90.00
_cell.angle_gamma   90.00
#
_symmetry.space_group_name_H-M   'P 1'
#
loop_
_entity.id
_entity.type
_entity.pdbx_description
1 polymer ?
#
loop_
_entity_poly.entity_id
_entity_poly.type
_entity_poly.pdbx_seq_one_letter_code
_entity_poly.pdbx_strand_id
1 'polypeptide(L)'
;MSWFNRNQNEIKFTELDEETREEVLVFTGKRDQVYQKKWEKLSTKKSPISWNWAAFFLSLFWFTFRKMNLYAYVFLSIIVVVDVLSILIFKKALPGSTIGPAYIVLALFGNKLYFDFALSKVKKLKNLYPDRDERIEALKKRGGVSWLFALLFVVVMMVYGLGSTYLEEAVYYSYMEPKFTEAAELQGAGKLDEAMGIYNEIENENVPVTSIHFNKALIYEEQGEYDQALSEMNTYLNLEPNDQEAIKIIEEIKAKID
;
A
#
# COMPACT_ATOMS: atom_id res chain seq x y z
N MET A 1 -19.37 15.17 -23.19
CA MET A 1 -18.38 14.18 -23.68
C MET A 1 -17.34 14.86 -24.57
N SER A 2 -16.50 15.74 -24.00
CA SER A 2 -15.40 16.39 -24.76
C SER A 2 -14.15 16.58 -23.89
N TRP A 3 -13.89 15.62 -22.99
CA TRP A 3 -12.71 15.65 -22.11
C TRP A 3 -11.50 14.92 -22.70
N PHE A 4 -11.70 14.20 -23.81
CA PHE A 4 -10.67 13.39 -24.48
C PHE A 4 -10.07 14.01 -25.75
N ASN A 5 -10.38 15.27 -26.08
CA ASN A 5 -9.83 15.93 -27.26
C ASN A 5 -8.84 17.05 -26.90
N ARG A 6 -7.84 16.72 -26.06
CA ARG A 6 -6.57 17.44 -26.03
C ARG A 6 -5.56 16.64 -26.86
N ASN A 7 -5.54 16.92 -28.17
CA ASN A 7 -4.29 16.86 -28.93
C ASN A 7 -3.33 17.93 -28.37
N GLN A 8 -2.83 17.73 -27.14
CA GLN A 8 -1.63 18.42 -26.70
C GLN A 8 -0.47 17.68 -27.34
N ASN A 9 0.22 18.34 -28.27
CA ASN A 9 1.52 17.90 -28.77
C ASN A 9 2.39 17.50 -27.57
N GLU A 10 2.53 16.20 -27.34
CA GLU A 10 3.36 15.66 -26.28
C GLU A 10 4.79 16.06 -26.60
N ILE A 11 5.29 17.09 -25.90
CA ILE A 11 6.60 17.67 -26.19
C ILE A 11 7.65 16.57 -26.04
N LYS A 12 8.37 16.28 -27.12
CA LYS A 12 9.43 15.27 -27.10
C LYS A 12 10.74 15.90 -26.70
N PHE A 13 11.60 15.12 -26.04
CA PHE A 13 12.92 15.59 -25.64
C PHE A 13 13.75 16.05 -26.86
N THR A 14 13.64 15.34 -27.99
CA THR A 14 14.36 15.67 -29.24
C THR A 14 13.83 16.90 -29.97
N GLU A 15 12.63 17.39 -29.63
CA GLU A 15 12.02 18.58 -30.24
C GLU A 15 12.34 19.86 -29.47
N LEU A 16 12.95 19.74 -28.28
CA LEU A 16 13.40 20.87 -27.49
C LEU A 16 14.61 21.53 -28.16
N ASP A 17 14.68 22.86 -28.09
CA ASP A 17 15.89 23.61 -28.44
C ASP A 17 17.09 23.14 -27.60
N GLU A 18 18.29 23.35 -28.12
CA GLU A 18 19.53 22.85 -27.51
C GLU A 18 19.71 23.35 -26.08
N GLU A 19 19.47 24.64 -25.83
CA GLU A 19 19.57 25.22 -24.49
C GLU A 19 18.59 24.58 -23.51
N THR A 20 17.31 24.42 -23.89
CA THR A 20 16.33 23.77 -23.02
C THR A 20 16.66 22.30 -22.75
N ARG A 21 17.21 21.57 -23.74
CA ARG A 21 17.68 20.19 -23.52
C ARG A 21 18.79 20.12 -22.48
N GLU A 22 19.81 20.96 -22.62
CA GLU A 22 20.91 21.02 -21.67
C GLU A 22 20.42 21.33 -20.26
N GLU A 23 19.53 22.32 -20.11
CA GLU A 23 18.98 22.70 -18.81
C GLU A 23 18.14 21.60 -18.15
N VAL A 24 17.35 20.88 -18.94
CA VAL A 24 16.60 19.71 -18.47
C VAL A 24 17.55 18.60 -18.01
N LEU A 25 18.66 18.38 -18.71
CA LEU A 25 19.68 17.41 -18.30
C LEU A 25 20.43 17.85 -17.04
N VAL A 26 20.83 19.12 -16.93
CA VAL A 26 21.43 19.72 -15.72
C VAL A 26 20.51 19.53 -14.52
N PHE A 27 19.21 19.73 -14.69
CA PHE A 27 18.22 19.50 -13.63
C PHE A 27 18.22 18.05 -13.13
N THR A 28 18.61 17.07 -13.95
CA THR A 28 18.65 15.67 -13.51
C THR A 28 19.83 15.32 -12.59
N GLY A 29 20.86 16.17 -12.56
CA GLY A 29 22.10 15.95 -11.79
C GLY A 29 22.98 14.86 -12.40
N LYS A 30 23.66 14.07 -11.54
CA LYS A 30 24.70 13.08 -11.92
C LYS A 30 24.26 11.94 -12.87
N ARG A 31 22.98 11.87 -13.26
CA ARG A 31 22.42 10.81 -14.12
C ARG A 31 21.92 11.34 -15.46
N ASP A 32 22.34 12.53 -15.85
CA ASP A 32 22.03 13.18 -17.13
C ASP A 32 22.14 12.26 -18.34
N GLN A 33 23.27 11.58 -18.56
CA GLN A 33 23.48 10.69 -19.72
C GLN A 33 22.48 9.53 -19.75
N VAL A 34 22.08 9.02 -18.58
CA VAL A 34 21.10 7.93 -18.47
C VAL A 34 19.71 8.44 -18.86
N TYR A 35 19.34 9.63 -18.39
CA TYR A 35 18.05 10.24 -18.73
C TYR A 35 17.99 10.69 -20.18
N GLN A 36 19.08 11.26 -20.71
CA GLN A 36 19.20 11.62 -22.12
C GLN A 36 18.88 10.43 -23.02
N LYS A 37 19.61 9.32 -22.89
CA LYS A 37 19.37 8.10 -23.70
C LYS A 37 17.94 7.60 -23.58
N LYS A 38 17.37 7.63 -22.37
CA LYS A 38 15.99 7.18 -22.11
C LYS A 38 14.96 8.09 -22.77
N TRP A 39 15.13 9.40 -22.71
CA TRP A 39 14.19 10.38 -23.25
C TRP A 39 14.30 10.54 -24.76
N GLU A 40 15.50 10.40 -25.33
CA GLU A 40 15.70 10.26 -26.77
C GLU A 40 14.98 9.01 -27.30
N LYS A 41 15.20 7.85 -26.66
CA LYS A 41 14.48 6.61 -27.01
C LYS A 41 12.97 6.72 -26.82
N LEU A 42 12.51 7.50 -25.85
CA LEU A 42 11.08 7.74 -25.65
C LEU A 42 10.50 8.61 -26.76
N SER A 43 11.25 9.60 -27.25
CA SER A 43 10.85 10.52 -28.31
C SER A 43 10.60 9.83 -29.65
N THR A 44 11.27 8.69 -29.91
CA THR A 44 11.04 7.90 -31.12
C THR A 44 9.78 7.04 -31.07
N LYS A 45 9.20 6.83 -29.88
CA LYS A 45 7.99 6.02 -29.70
C LYS A 45 6.72 6.86 -29.86
N LYS A 46 5.62 6.19 -30.20
CA LYS A 46 4.25 6.73 -30.12
C LYS A 46 3.61 6.57 -28.72
N SER A 47 4.32 5.92 -27.80
CA SER A 47 3.83 5.59 -26.46
C SER A 47 4.75 6.20 -25.40
N PRO A 48 4.18 6.75 -24.31
CA PRO A 48 4.94 7.30 -23.17
C PRO A 48 5.60 6.22 -22.29
N ILE A 49 5.50 4.94 -22.66
CA ILE A 49 5.98 3.82 -21.83
C ILE A 49 7.50 3.67 -21.91
N SER A 50 8.14 3.73 -20.75
CA SER A 50 9.56 3.50 -20.55
C SER A 50 9.86 3.01 -19.14
N TRP A 51 10.28 1.75 -19.04
CA TRP A 51 10.54 1.08 -17.77
C TRP A 51 11.53 1.84 -16.87
N ASN A 52 11.15 2.02 -15.61
CA ASN A 52 11.95 2.63 -14.58
C ASN A 52 12.13 1.68 -13.39
N TRP A 53 13.29 1.01 -13.37
CA TRP A 53 13.69 0.11 -12.28
C TRP A 53 13.64 0.75 -10.88
N ALA A 54 14.01 2.02 -10.77
CA ALA A 54 14.01 2.69 -9.48
C ALA A 54 12.58 2.99 -9.01
N ALA A 55 11.70 3.42 -9.92
CA ALA A 55 10.28 3.61 -9.58
C ALA A 55 9.55 2.27 -9.33
N PHE A 56 10.01 1.15 -9.89
CA PHE A 56 9.46 -0.17 -9.58
C PHE A 56 9.80 -0.62 -8.16
N PHE A 57 11.09 -0.69 -7.81
CA PHE A 57 11.53 -1.20 -6.51
C PHE A 57 11.39 -0.20 -5.36
N LEU A 58 11.44 1.10 -5.67
CA LEU A 58 11.37 2.16 -4.66
C LEU A 58 10.09 2.99 -4.75
N SER A 59 9.17 2.70 -5.68
CA SER A 59 7.84 3.31 -5.77
C SER A 59 7.85 4.83 -5.49
N LEU A 60 7.08 5.29 -4.49
CA LEU A 60 6.96 6.69 -4.09
C LEU A 60 8.24 7.28 -3.46
N PHE A 61 9.12 6.43 -2.90
CA PHE A 61 10.42 6.88 -2.40
C PHE A 61 11.28 7.42 -3.54
N TRP A 62 11.20 6.83 -4.73
CA TRP A 62 11.92 7.38 -5.90
C TRP A 62 11.43 8.79 -6.26
N PHE A 63 10.13 9.05 -6.14
CA PHE A 63 9.55 10.36 -6.42
C PHE A 63 10.06 11.41 -5.42
N THR A 64 10.00 11.15 -4.12
CA THR A 64 10.49 12.10 -3.09
C THR A 64 12.00 12.28 -3.17
N PHE A 65 12.75 11.20 -3.44
CA PHE A 65 14.19 11.26 -3.69
C PHE A 65 14.53 12.16 -4.88
N ARG A 66 13.72 12.17 -5.94
CA ARG A 66 13.86 13.07 -7.11
C ARG A 66 13.15 14.42 -6.94
N LYS A 67 12.77 14.77 -5.71
CA LYS A 67 12.09 16.02 -5.32
C LYS A 67 10.72 16.21 -6.00
N MET A 68 10.09 15.14 -6.48
CA MET A 68 8.72 15.12 -7.00
C MET A 68 7.69 14.93 -5.88
N ASN A 69 7.84 15.65 -4.77
CA ASN A 69 7.06 15.43 -3.54
C ASN A 69 5.54 15.48 -3.78
N LEU A 70 5.06 16.43 -4.58
CA LEU A 70 3.62 16.54 -4.89
C LEU A 70 3.04 15.26 -5.49
N TYR A 71 3.75 14.63 -6.45
CA TYR A 71 3.30 13.39 -7.08
C TYR A 71 3.27 12.24 -6.07
N ALA A 72 4.30 12.15 -5.21
CA ALA A 72 4.36 11.14 -4.17
C ALA A 72 3.19 11.25 -3.20
N TYR A 73 2.91 12.47 -2.69
CA TYR A 73 1.84 12.69 -1.73
C TYR A 73 0.45 12.56 -2.34
N VAL A 74 0.21 13.00 -3.58
CA VAL A 74 -1.09 12.77 -4.25
C VAL A 74 -1.37 11.28 -4.41
N PHE A 75 -0.37 10.50 -4.84
CA PHE A 75 -0.54 9.05 -4.98
C PHE A 75 -0.72 8.36 -3.62
N LEU A 76 0.06 8.76 -2.62
CA LEU A 76 -0.11 8.29 -1.25
C LEU A 76 -1.52 8.58 -0.74
N SER A 77 -2.03 9.80 -0.92
CA SER A 77 -3.39 10.15 -0.50
C SER A 77 -4.46 9.27 -1.15
N ILE A 78 -4.30 8.91 -2.42
CA ILE A 78 -5.22 7.96 -3.08
C ILE A 78 -5.14 6.58 -2.43
N ILE A 79 -3.93 6.07 -2.16
CA ILE A 79 -3.75 4.79 -1.44
C ILE A 79 -4.43 4.84 -0.07
N VAL A 80 -4.15 5.89 0.73
CA VAL A 80 -4.73 6.02 2.07
C VAL A 80 -6.25 6.08 2.03
N VAL A 81 -6.83 6.84 1.10
CA VAL A 81 -8.30 6.92 0.97
C VAL A 81 -8.90 5.55 0.61
N VAL A 82 -8.31 4.85 -0.35
CA VAL A 82 -8.79 3.52 -0.76
C VAL A 82 -8.65 2.51 0.38
N ASP A 83 -7.54 2.52 1.10
CA ASP A 83 -7.26 1.64 2.24
C ASP A 83 -8.22 1.90 3.41
N VAL A 84 -8.40 3.17 3.80
CA VAL A 84 -9.37 3.56 4.84
C VAL A 84 -10.79 3.16 4.45
N LEU A 85 -11.21 3.37 3.20
CA LEU A 85 -12.53 2.92 2.74
C LEU A 85 -12.65 1.39 2.79
N SER A 86 -11.59 0.65 2.47
CA SER A 86 -11.57 -0.81 2.61
C SER A 86 -11.77 -1.24 4.06
N ILE A 87 -11.03 -0.65 5.00
CA ILE A 87 -11.17 -0.93 6.43
C ILE A 87 -12.59 -0.63 6.90
N LEU A 88 -13.16 0.50 6.52
CA LEU A 88 -14.50 0.90 6.98
C LEU A 88 -15.61 -0.01 6.43
N ILE A 89 -15.51 -0.43 5.16
CA ILE A 89 -16.53 -1.23 4.48
C ILE A 89 -16.38 -2.72 4.79
N PHE A 90 -15.17 -3.25 4.66
CA PHE A 90 -14.87 -4.69 4.73
C PHE A 90 -14.25 -5.11 6.07
N LYS A 91 -14.00 -4.18 7.00
CA LYS A 91 -13.39 -4.46 8.31
C LYS A 91 -11.99 -5.08 8.22
N LYS A 92 -11.32 -4.90 7.07
CA LYS A 92 -10.00 -5.44 6.77
C LYS A 92 -9.22 -4.47 5.89
N ALA A 93 -7.94 -4.29 6.20
CA ALA A 93 -7.01 -3.53 5.37
C ALA A 93 -6.74 -4.27 4.06
N LEU A 94 -6.39 -3.51 3.02
CA LEU A 94 -6.07 -4.13 1.73
C LEU A 94 -4.74 -4.90 1.83
N PRO A 95 -4.68 -6.16 1.34
CA PRO A 95 -3.42 -6.89 1.26
C PRO A 95 -2.39 -6.10 0.45
N GLY A 96 -1.12 -6.10 0.87
CA GLY A 96 -0.06 -5.37 0.15
C GLY A 96 0.08 -5.74 -1.33
N SER A 97 -0.35 -6.94 -1.72
CA SER A 97 -0.40 -7.40 -3.11
C SER A 97 -1.33 -6.56 -3.99
N THR A 98 -2.38 -5.95 -3.43
CA THR A 98 -3.33 -5.08 -4.15
C THR A 98 -2.69 -3.80 -4.68
N ILE A 99 -1.62 -3.32 -4.04
CA ILE A 99 -0.91 -2.09 -4.42
C ILE A 99 0.15 -2.37 -5.50
N GLY A 100 0.57 -3.63 -5.66
CA GLY A 100 1.58 -4.05 -6.65
C GLY A 100 1.33 -3.57 -8.08
N PRO A 101 0.11 -3.72 -8.65
CA PRO A 101 -0.23 -3.18 -9.96
C PRO A 101 -0.01 -1.67 -10.09
N ALA A 102 -0.27 -0.92 -9.02
CA ALA A 102 -0.07 0.52 -8.99
C ALA A 102 1.42 0.88 -9.12
N TYR A 103 2.32 0.08 -8.53
CA TYR A 103 3.76 0.24 -8.67
C TYR A 103 4.27 -0.09 -10.07
N ILE A 104 3.65 -1.06 -10.75
CA ILE A 104 3.94 -1.34 -12.17
C ILE A 104 3.58 -0.13 -13.04
N VAL A 105 2.43 0.50 -12.80
CA VAL A 105 2.05 1.73 -13.51
C VAL A 105 3.10 2.83 -13.28
N LEU A 106 3.49 3.08 -12.02
CA LEU A 106 4.54 4.06 -11.72
C LEU A 106 5.88 3.71 -12.40
N ALA A 107 6.23 2.42 -12.50
CA ALA A 107 7.44 1.97 -13.19
C ALA A 107 7.38 2.21 -14.71
N LEU A 108 6.22 2.00 -15.34
CA LEU A 108 6.04 2.19 -16.79
C LEU A 108 6.11 3.66 -17.20
N PHE A 109 5.60 4.58 -16.37
CA PHE A 109 5.51 6.01 -16.69
C PHE A 109 6.54 6.87 -15.95
N GLY A 110 7.29 6.33 -15.00
CA GLY A 110 8.17 7.11 -14.13
C GLY A 110 9.20 7.96 -14.89
N ASN A 111 9.82 7.42 -15.95
CA ASN A 111 10.77 8.21 -16.75
C ASN A 111 10.09 9.39 -17.46
N LYS A 112 8.84 9.22 -17.93
CA LYS A 112 8.06 10.27 -18.60
C LYS A 112 7.58 11.33 -17.60
N LEU A 113 7.02 10.89 -16.48
CA LEU A 113 6.58 11.80 -15.41
C LEU A 113 7.73 12.68 -14.91
N TYR A 114 8.94 12.12 -14.80
CA TYR A 114 10.10 12.90 -14.39
C TYR A 114 10.61 13.86 -15.48
N PHE A 115 10.50 13.49 -16.75
CA PHE A 115 10.77 14.42 -17.86
C PHE A 115 9.83 15.62 -17.81
N ASP A 116 8.53 15.39 -17.72
CA ASP A 116 7.52 16.45 -17.71
C ASP A 116 7.69 17.36 -16.48
N PHE A 117 8.01 16.75 -15.34
CA PHE A 117 8.35 17.49 -14.13
C PHE A 117 9.58 18.37 -14.33
N ALA A 118 10.70 17.82 -14.82
CA ALA A 118 11.93 18.57 -15.06
C ALA A 118 11.70 19.72 -16.05
N LEU A 119 11.05 19.43 -17.18
CA LEU A 119 10.71 20.44 -18.19
C LEU A 119 9.83 21.56 -17.63
N SER A 120 8.81 21.22 -16.85
CA SER A 120 7.95 22.22 -16.19
C SER A 120 8.73 23.11 -15.23
N LYS A 121 9.69 22.55 -14.48
CA LYS A 121 10.55 23.32 -13.58
C LYS A 121 11.54 24.21 -14.33
N VAL A 122 12.16 23.70 -15.40
CA VAL A 122 13.05 24.46 -16.27
C VAL A 122 12.32 25.65 -16.89
N LYS A 123 11.15 25.44 -17.51
CA LYS A 123 10.35 26.52 -18.10
C LYS A 123 9.98 27.60 -17.08
N LYS A 124 9.62 27.21 -15.86
CA LYS A 124 9.34 28.17 -14.77
C LYS A 124 10.58 28.97 -14.37
N LEU A 125 11.76 28.33 -14.32
CA LEU A 125 13.01 29.00 -13.97
C LEU A 125 13.52 29.91 -15.08
N LYS A 126 13.33 29.56 -16.37
CA LYS A 126 13.62 30.45 -17.50
C LYS A 126 12.91 31.80 -17.37
N ASN A 127 11.65 31.78 -16.95
CA ASN A 127 10.88 33.02 -16.74
C ASN A 127 11.35 33.83 -15.53
N LEU A 128 11.90 33.18 -14.50
CA LEU A 128 12.31 33.83 -13.25
C LEU A 128 13.77 34.33 -13.29
N TYR A 129 14.63 33.62 -14.04
CA TYR A 129 16.05 33.90 -14.19
C TYR A 129 16.38 33.94 -15.68
N PRO A 130 16.22 35.10 -16.34
CA PRO A 130 16.55 35.26 -17.75
C PRO A 130 18.03 35.03 -18.03
N ASP A 131 18.90 35.41 -17.08
CA ASP A 131 20.32 35.12 -17.15
C ASP A 131 20.58 33.60 -17.05
N ARG A 132 21.40 33.07 -17.97
CA ARG A 132 21.63 31.64 -18.10
C ARG A 132 22.47 31.08 -16.97
N ASP A 133 23.50 31.79 -16.54
CA ASP A 133 24.42 31.27 -15.52
C ASP A 133 23.74 31.23 -14.15
N GLU A 134 22.99 32.27 -13.80
CA GLU A 134 22.12 32.29 -12.62
C GLU A 134 21.08 31.16 -12.66
N ARG A 135 20.45 30.95 -13.81
CA ARG A 135 19.46 29.89 -14.00
C ARG A 135 20.06 28.49 -13.84
N ILE A 136 21.24 28.23 -14.39
CA ILE A 136 21.94 26.95 -14.26
C ILE A 136 22.23 26.64 -12.78
N GLU A 137 22.65 27.65 -12.00
CA GLU A 137 22.87 27.48 -10.57
C GLU A 137 21.56 27.18 -9.81
N ALA A 138 20.47 27.87 -10.17
CA ALA A 138 19.14 27.59 -9.61
C ALA A 138 18.64 26.17 -9.99
N LEU A 139 18.90 25.71 -11.21
CA LEU A 139 18.55 24.37 -11.69
C LEU A 139 19.29 23.28 -10.91
N LYS A 140 20.61 23.44 -10.66
CA LYS A 140 21.41 22.50 -9.86
C LYS A 140 20.86 22.36 -8.43
N LYS A 141 20.46 23.47 -7.80
CA LYS A 141 19.88 23.48 -6.45
C LYS A 141 18.51 22.81 -6.39
N ARG A 142 17.63 23.11 -7.37
CA ARG A 142 16.26 22.59 -7.39
C ARG A 142 16.14 21.17 -7.93
N GLY A 143 17.04 20.78 -8.82
CA GLY A 143 17.13 19.46 -9.43
C GLY A 143 17.89 18.43 -8.59
N GLY A 144 18.34 17.37 -9.24
CA GLY A 144 19.13 16.31 -8.62
C GLY A 144 18.31 15.42 -7.68
N VAL A 145 18.88 15.12 -6.51
CA VAL A 145 18.32 14.19 -5.53
C VAL A 145 18.25 14.81 -4.13
N SER A 146 17.41 14.27 -3.25
CA SER A 146 17.30 14.67 -1.85
C SER A 146 17.07 13.45 -0.95
N TRP A 147 18.12 13.01 -0.25
CA TRP A 147 18.01 11.96 0.76
C TRP A 147 17.18 12.40 1.96
N LEU A 148 17.20 13.70 2.30
CA LEU A 148 16.37 14.23 3.38
C LEU A 148 14.88 14.00 3.10
N PHE A 149 14.39 14.36 1.91
CA PHE A 149 12.98 14.11 1.56
C PHE A 149 12.66 12.62 1.48
N ALA A 150 13.60 11.81 1.03
CA ALA A 150 13.43 10.37 0.97
C ALA A 150 13.31 9.76 2.38
N LEU A 151 14.16 10.15 3.33
CA LEU A 151 14.12 9.71 4.73
C LEU A 151 12.89 10.24 5.47
N LEU A 152 12.51 11.50 5.28
CA LEU A 152 11.25 12.04 5.83
C LEU A 152 10.05 11.27 5.31
N PHE A 153 10.07 10.86 4.04
CA PHE A 153 9.00 10.05 3.47
C PHE A 153 8.92 8.65 4.08
N VAL A 154 10.06 8.03 4.46
CA VAL A 154 10.05 6.78 5.23
C VAL A 154 9.34 6.94 6.56
N VAL A 155 9.58 8.05 7.28
CA VAL A 155 8.85 8.35 8.52
C VAL A 155 7.36 8.51 8.27
N VAL A 156 6.95 9.20 7.19
CA VAL A 156 5.54 9.30 6.80
C VAL A 156 4.93 7.93 6.52
N MET A 157 5.64 7.05 5.81
CA MET A 157 5.16 5.69 5.53
C MET A 157 5.05 4.85 6.80
N MET A 158 5.96 5.01 7.76
CA MET A 158 5.90 4.34 9.05
C MET A 158 4.69 4.80 9.88
N VAL A 159 4.45 6.11 9.95
CA VAL A 159 3.26 6.67 10.63
C VAL A 159 1.98 6.19 9.97
N TYR A 160 1.93 6.17 8.64
CA TYR A 160 0.80 5.63 7.90
C TYR A 160 0.57 4.14 8.20
N GLY A 161 1.61 3.31 8.15
CA GLY A 161 1.50 1.87 8.43
C GLY A 161 0.96 1.60 9.84
N LEU A 162 1.56 2.23 10.86
CA LEU A 162 1.10 2.10 12.25
C LEU A 162 -0.33 2.61 12.43
N GLY A 163 -0.65 3.75 11.83
CA GLY A 163 -1.99 4.33 11.89
C GLY A 163 -3.05 3.47 11.18
N SER A 164 -2.71 2.83 10.06
CA SER A 164 -3.61 1.94 9.34
C SER A 164 -3.88 0.66 10.14
N THR A 165 -2.85 0.03 10.71
CA THR A 165 -3.02 -1.15 11.59
C THR A 165 -3.89 -0.82 12.81
N TYR A 166 -3.60 0.28 13.50
CA TYR A 166 -4.41 0.71 14.64
C TYR A 166 -5.88 0.99 14.25
N LEU A 167 -6.10 1.62 13.08
CA LEU A 167 -7.44 1.88 12.58
C LEU A 167 -8.19 0.59 12.23
N GLU A 168 -7.53 -0.34 11.55
CA GLU A 168 -8.09 -1.66 11.21
C GLU A 168 -8.53 -2.40 12.47
N GLU A 169 -7.65 -2.48 13.47
CA GLU A 169 -7.90 -3.11 14.76
C GLU A 169 -9.10 -2.46 15.47
N ALA A 170 -9.10 -1.13 15.60
CA ALA A 170 -10.19 -0.40 16.27
C ALA A 170 -11.55 -0.58 15.56
N VAL A 171 -11.57 -0.53 14.24
CA VAL A 171 -12.80 -0.73 13.44
C VAL A 171 -13.27 -2.17 13.53
N TYR A 172 -12.36 -3.14 13.54
CA TYR A 172 -12.69 -4.55 13.65
C TYR A 172 -13.26 -4.88 15.04
N TYR A 173 -12.61 -4.51 16.14
CA TYR A 173 -13.12 -4.78 17.49
C TYR A 173 -14.49 -4.14 17.73
N SER A 174 -14.68 -2.90 17.27
CA SER A 174 -15.99 -2.22 17.36
C SER A 174 -17.11 -2.96 16.62
N TYR A 175 -16.78 -3.74 15.58
CA TYR A 175 -17.74 -4.55 14.83
C TYR A 175 -17.90 -5.96 15.42
N MET A 176 -16.80 -6.55 15.89
CA MET A 176 -16.71 -7.94 16.34
C MET A 176 -17.33 -8.15 17.72
N GLU A 177 -17.05 -7.28 18.71
CA GLU A 177 -17.49 -7.49 20.09
C GLU A 177 -19.01 -7.74 20.28
N PRO A 178 -19.93 -6.93 19.72
CA PRO A 178 -21.36 -7.18 19.90
C PRO A 178 -21.80 -8.51 19.26
N LYS A 179 -21.21 -8.87 18.12
CA LYS A 179 -21.47 -10.14 17.43
C LYS A 179 -20.90 -11.33 18.20
N PHE A 180 -19.71 -11.19 18.78
CA PHE A 180 -19.13 -12.22 19.64
C PHE A 180 -20.04 -12.49 20.85
N THR A 181 -20.57 -11.43 21.47
CA THR A 181 -21.50 -11.54 22.60
C THR A 181 -22.79 -12.26 22.17
N GLU A 182 -23.37 -11.88 21.04
CA GLU A 182 -24.54 -12.54 20.46
C GLU A 182 -24.29 -14.04 20.19
N ALA A 183 -23.13 -14.37 19.60
CA ALA A 183 -22.74 -15.76 19.34
C ALA A 183 -22.62 -16.57 20.64
N ALA A 184 -22.02 -15.99 21.68
CA ALA A 184 -21.89 -16.63 22.99
C ALA A 184 -23.25 -16.86 23.66
N GLU A 185 -24.18 -15.90 23.56
CA GLU A 185 -25.55 -16.06 24.06
C GLU A 185 -26.32 -17.15 23.31
N LEU A 186 -26.21 -17.20 21.98
CA LEU A 186 -26.81 -18.25 21.15
C LEU A 186 -26.24 -19.64 21.49
N GLN A 187 -24.93 -19.74 21.68
CA GLN A 187 -24.27 -20.96 22.11
C GLN A 187 -24.81 -21.42 23.47
N GLY A 188 -24.89 -20.52 24.46
CA GLY A 188 -25.48 -20.83 25.77
C GLY A 188 -26.97 -21.23 25.71
N ALA A 189 -27.69 -20.78 24.68
CA ALA A 189 -29.07 -21.19 24.40
C ALA A 189 -29.19 -22.51 23.61
N GLY A 190 -28.07 -23.17 23.28
CA GLY A 190 -28.03 -24.40 22.49
C GLY A 190 -28.27 -24.20 20.99
N LYS A 191 -28.27 -22.95 20.51
CA LYS A 191 -28.45 -22.62 19.09
C LYS A 191 -27.10 -22.62 18.37
N LEU A 192 -26.48 -23.79 18.34
CA LEU A 192 -25.07 -23.95 17.95
C LEU A 192 -24.79 -23.53 16.49
N ASP A 193 -25.69 -23.84 15.55
CA ASP A 193 -25.53 -23.46 14.15
C ASP A 193 -25.58 -21.94 13.93
N GLU A 194 -26.47 -21.24 14.64
CA GLU A 194 -26.57 -19.77 14.61
C GLU A 194 -25.28 -19.14 15.18
N ALA A 195 -24.80 -19.66 16.32
CA ALA A 195 -23.57 -19.20 16.96
C ALA A 195 -22.33 -19.40 16.06
N MET A 196 -22.18 -20.60 15.48
CA MET A 196 -21.09 -20.94 14.55
C MET A 196 -21.11 -20.03 13.31
N GLY A 197 -22.30 -19.73 12.78
CA GLY A 197 -22.46 -18.77 11.68
C GLY A 197 -21.90 -17.39 12.00
N ILE A 198 -22.18 -16.87 13.20
CA ILE A 198 -21.64 -15.58 13.64
C ILE A 198 -20.14 -15.66 13.87
N TYR A 199 -19.63 -16.68 14.58
CA TYR A 199 -18.19 -16.83 14.82
C TYR A 199 -17.39 -16.84 13.51
N ASN A 200 -17.87 -17.56 12.49
CA ASN A 200 -17.24 -17.57 11.16
C ASN A 200 -17.34 -16.21 10.45
N GLU A 201 -18.40 -15.43 10.67
CA GLU A 201 -18.54 -14.08 10.10
C GLU A 201 -17.49 -13.12 10.68
N ILE A 202 -17.23 -13.22 11.99
CA ILE A 202 -16.32 -12.30 12.69
C ILE A 202 -14.87 -12.78 12.73
N GLU A 203 -14.57 -13.98 12.25
CA GLU A 203 -13.20 -14.49 12.18
C GLU A 203 -12.34 -13.61 11.25
N ASN A 204 -11.16 -13.19 11.74
CA ASN A 204 -10.27 -12.30 10.99
C ASN A 204 -8.81 -12.70 11.16
N GLU A 205 -8.17 -13.06 10.05
CA GLU A 205 -6.75 -13.46 10.02
C GLU A 205 -5.78 -12.34 10.40
N ASN A 206 -6.14 -11.07 10.15
CA ASN A 206 -5.27 -9.92 10.45
C ASN A 206 -5.36 -9.50 11.92
N VAL A 207 -6.51 -9.74 12.56
CA VAL A 207 -6.79 -9.38 13.96
C VAL A 207 -7.35 -10.62 14.65
N PRO A 208 -6.49 -11.62 14.98
CA PRO A 208 -6.94 -12.89 15.52
C PRO A 208 -7.52 -12.72 16.93
N VAL A 209 -8.73 -13.24 17.14
CA VAL A 209 -9.40 -13.26 18.44
C VAL A 209 -9.41 -14.69 18.96
N THR A 210 -8.51 -15.00 19.88
CA THR A 210 -8.29 -16.37 20.35
C THR A 210 -9.57 -17.04 20.85
N SER A 211 -10.41 -16.30 21.58
CA SER A 211 -11.65 -16.82 22.16
C SER A 211 -12.66 -17.33 21.12
N ILE A 212 -12.59 -16.88 19.86
CA ILE A 212 -13.43 -17.42 18.78
C ILE A 212 -13.09 -18.90 18.55
N HIS A 213 -11.80 -19.25 18.49
CA HIS A 213 -11.35 -20.62 18.29
C HIS A 213 -11.74 -21.53 19.45
N PHE A 214 -11.66 -21.04 20.69
CA PHE A 214 -12.12 -21.78 21.86
C PHE A 214 -13.62 -22.12 21.76
N ASN A 215 -14.45 -21.11 21.45
CA ASN A 215 -15.89 -21.30 21.38
C ASN A 215 -16.32 -22.18 20.20
N LYS A 216 -15.66 -22.05 19.03
CA LYS A 216 -15.86 -22.96 17.90
C LYS A 216 -15.48 -24.40 18.27
N ALA A 217 -14.37 -24.61 18.99
CA ALA A 217 -13.96 -25.94 19.45
C ALA A 217 -15.02 -26.59 20.35
N LEU A 218 -15.58 -25.84 21.29
CA LEU A 218 -16.66 -26.33 22.16
C LEU A 218 -17.92 -26.70 21.37
N ILE A 219 -18.32 -25.87 20.39
CA ILE A 219 -19.46 -26.19 19.52
C ILE A 219 -19.22 -27.49 18.76
N TYR A 220 -18.04 -27.65 18.15
CA TYR A 220 -17.71 -28.89 17.44
C TYR A 220 -17.69 -30.11 18.36
N GLU A 221 -17.19 -29.98 19.59
CA GLU A 221 -17.25 -31.04 20.59
C GLU A 221 -18.70 -31.45 20.89
N GLU A 222 -19.58 -30.48 21.16
CA GLU A 222 -21.00 -30.73 21.44
C GLU A 222 -21.72 -31.41 20.27
N GLN A 223 -21.30 -31.11 19.04
CA GLN A 223 -21.80 -31.72 17.80
C GLN A 223 -21.19 -33.11 17.52
N GLY A 224 -20.17 -33.52 18.28
CA GLY A 224 -19.43 -34.77 18.05
C GLY A 224 -18.42 -34.71 16.90
N GLU A 225 -18.14 -33.51 16.38
CA GLU A 225 -17.15 -33.23 15.33
C GLU A 225 -15.73 -33.09 15.94
N TYR A 226 -15.24 -34.18 16.54
CA TYR A 226 -14.04 -34.14 17.38
C TYR A 226 -12.76 -33.74 16.65
N ASP A 227 -12.60 -34.08 15.37
CA ASP A 227 -11.43 -33.67 14.58
C ASP A 227 -11.37 -32.15 14.40
N GLN A 228 -12.50 -31.53 14.06
CA GLN A 228 -12.64 -30.07 13.97
C GLN A 228 -12.43 -29.40 15.32
N ALA A 229 -13.00 -29.97 16.39
CA ALA A 229 -12.81 -29.47 17.75
C ALA A 229 -11.32 -29.43 18.14
N LEU A 230 -10.58 -30.50 17.86
CA LEU A 230 -9.13 -30.55 18.09
C LEU A 230 -8.38 -29.53 17.23
N SER A 231 -8.76 -29.34 15.97
CA SER A 231 -8.12 -28.36 15.10
C SER A 231 -8.25 -26.93 15.63
N GLU A 232 -9.46 -26.54 16.03
CA GLU A 232 -9.74 -25.22 16.60
C GLU A 232 -9.04 -25.03 17.97
N MET A 233 -9.07 -26.06 18.83
CA MET A 233 -8.41 -25.98 20.15
C MET A 233 -6.88 -25.92 20.04
N ASN A 234 -6.28 -26.58 19.04
CA ASN A 234 -4.85 -26.42 18.76
C ASN A 234 -4.53 -25.00 18.29
N THR A 235 -5.41 -24.38 17.49
CA THR A 235 -5.26 -22.98 17.08
C THR A 235 -5.33 -22.04 18.27
N TYR A 236 -6.25 -22.30 19.21
CA TYR A 236 -6.33 -21.60 20.49
C TYR A 236 -5.03 -21.73 21.31
N LEU A 237 -4.57 -22.97 21.56
CA LEU A 237 -3.36 -23.22 22.36
C LEU A 237 -2.05 -22.75 21.70
N ASN A 238 -2.01 -22.57 20.38
CA ASN A 238 -0.86 -21.94 19.73
C ASN A 238 -0.68 -20.48 20.19
N LEU A 239 -1.76 -19.81 20.59
CA LEU A 239 -1.77 -18.44 21.09
C LEU A 239 -1.75 -18.40 22.63
N GLU A 240 -2.44 -19.34 23.28
CA GLU A 240 -2.55 -19.46 24.75
C GLU A 240 -2.00 -20.81 25.26
N PRO A 241 -0.68 -21.06 25.15
CA PRO A 241 -0.11 -22.42 25.30
C PRO A 241 -0.17 -23.02 26.71
N ASN A 242 -0.52 -22.22 27.72
CA ASN A 242 -0.54 -22.63 29.13
C ASN A 242 -1.95 -22.68 29.70
N ASP A 243 -3.00 -22.57 28.88
CA ASP A 243 -4.38 -22.72 29.34
C ASP A 243 -4.66 -24.19 29.72
N GLN A 244 -4.74 -24.43 31.03
CA GLN A 244 -4.99 -25.77 31.58
C GLN A 244 -6.39 -26.30 31.26
N GLU A 245 -7.38 -25.42 31.11
CA GLU A 245 -8.74 -25.81 30.77
C GLU A 245 -8.78 -26.32 29.33
N ALA A 246 -8.20 -25.57 28.39
CA ALA A 246 -8.08 -25.98 26.99
C ALA A 246 -7.31 -27.30 26.83
N ILE A 247 -6.20 -27.49 27.56
CA ILE A 247 -5.44 -28.75 27.56
C ILE A 247 -6.30 -29.94 28.02
N LYS A 248 -7.07 -29.75 29.11
CA LYS A 248 -7.98 -30.78 29.63
C LYS A 248 -9.07 -31.14 28.62
N ILE A 249 -9.66 -30.15 27.96
CA ILE A 249 -10.67 -30.37 26.92
C ILE A 249 -10.09 -31.18 25.75
N ILE A 250 -8.85 -30.90 25.30
CA ILE A 250 -8.20 -31.71 24.26
C ILE A 250 -8.07 -33.18 24.68
N GLU A 251 -7.67 -33.46 25.92
CA GLU A 251 -7.54 -34.83 26.43
C GLU A 251 -8.91 -35.54 26.47
N GLU A 252 -9.96 -34.83 26.89
CA GLU A 252 -11.33 -35.32 26.89
C GLU A 252 -11.84 -35.62 25.48
N ILE A 253 -11.59 -34.73 24.51
CA ILE A 253 -11.95 -34.94 23.10
C ILE A 253 -11.23 -36.16 22.54
N LYS A 254 -9.90 -36.28 22.76
CA LYS A 254 -9.12 -37.44 22.29
C LYS A 254 -9.66 -38.75 22.84
N ALA A 255 -10.04 -38.78 24.11
CA ALA A 255 -10.62 -39.97 24.74
C ALA A 255 -11.99 -40.38 24.17
N LYS A 256 -12.68 -39.49 23.42
CA LYS A 256 -13.95 -39.78 22.73
C LYS A 256 -13.76 -40.30 21.29
N ILE A 257 -12.55 -40.18 20.74
CA ILE A 257 -12.19 -40.66 19.40
C ILE A 257 -11.72 -42.13 19.45
N ASP A 258 -11.11 -42.53 20.56
CA ASP A 258 -10.63 -43.90 20.84
C ASP A 258 -11.76 -44.88 21.22
#